data_AF-A0AAV2RKR4-F1
#
_entry.id   AF-A0AAV2RKR4-F1
#
_cell.length_a   1.000
_cell.length_b   1.000
_cell.length_c   1.000
_cell.angle_alpha   90.00
_cell.angle_beta   90.00
_cell.angle_gamma   90.00
#
_symmetry.space_group_name_H-M   'P 1'
#
loop_
_entity.id
_entity.type
_entity.pdbx_description
1 polymer ?
#
loop_
_entity_poly.entity_id
_entity_poly.type
_entity_poly.pdbx_seq_one_letter_code
_entity_poly.pdbx_strand_id
1 'polypeptide(L)'
;MCFWKMTENEKNKPANQYIEMEGIPSLECEICHQAVDEGARCPRVLGCGHSLCTACIAALIQITSLTCPCCRKVFQVASVEQLPVNFGMTKILRALKDCRDGILTNNNAIGSVGSSEVSAKQLYNGNCDLHNSPIEFRCLTCELWMCDICVDKVHENGPDCQVIESVEALSRMKEEHVEESKGLLAATEADLGRVAAICARVTSLQAVLERQQKKLQSVLEEGGRVRDAVFSAHTVLYLTTTPQEVHEAIQAAMACEGAMQIWASRMHKKIPDLTTLTILATVVEVFAVA
;
A
#
# COMPACT_ATOMS: atom_id res chain seq x y z
N MET A 1 -11.49 -11.03 -23.16
CA MET A 1 -12.27 -12.28 -23.33
C MET A 1 -11.40 -13.43 -22.84
N CYS A 2 -11.69 -13.98 -21.66
CA CYS A 2 -11.02 -15.19 -21.16
C CYS A 2 -12.09 -16.25 -20.89
N PHE A 3 -12.12 -17.26 -21.76
CA PHE A 3 -12.96 -18.45 -21.71
C PHE A 3 -12.40 -19.42 -20.67
N TRP A 4 -13.24 -19.85 -19.72
CA TRP A 4 -13.01 -21.09 -18.97
C TRP A 4 -14.01 -22.14 -19.47
N LYS A 5 -13.51 -23.21 -20.10
CA LYS A 5 -14.28 -24.41 -20.46
C LYS A 5 -14.32 -25.33 -19.24
N MET A 6 -15.51 -25.61 -18.72
CA MET A 6 -15.74 -26.69 -17.76
C MET A 6 -15.77 -28.04 -18.49
N THR A 7 -15.16 -29.08 -17.91
CA THR A 7 -15.18 -30.45 -18.45
C THR A 7 -16.22 -31.31 -17.73
N GLU A 8 -16.79 -32.28 -18.46
CA GLU A 8 -18.00 -33.06 -18.16
C GLU A 8 -17.95 -34.02 -16.94
N ASN A 9 -16.98 -33.90 -16.04
CA ASN A 9 -16.81 -34.85 -14.93
C ASN A 9 -17.53 -34.46 -13.63
N GLU A 10 -18.46 -33.51 -13.67
CA GLU A 10 -19.18 -33.00 -12.48
C GLU A 10 -20.54 -33.69 -12.21
N LYS A 11 -20.98 -34.63 -13.06
CA LYS A 11 -22.35 -35.15 -13.00
C LYS A 11 -22.60 -36.30 -12.01
N ASN A 12 -21.67 -36.68 -11.13
CA ASN A 12 -21.91 -37.82 -10.22
C ASN A 12 -21.14 -37.80 -8.89
N LYS A 13 -21.17 -36.67 -8.14
CA LYS A 13 -20.74 -36.66 -6.73
C LYS A 13 -21.94 -36.60 -5.79
N PRO A 14 -21.98 -37.42 -4.72
CA PRO A 14 -23.08 -37.42 -3.77
C PRO A 14 -23.19 -36.07 -3.04
N ALA A 15 -24.42 -35.60 -2.87
CA ALA A 15 -24.79 -34.27 -2.36
C ALA A 15 -24.54 -34.07 -0.86
N ASN A 16 -23.30 -34.29 -0.39
CA ASN A 16 -22.93 -33.96 0.99
C ASN A 16 -21.49 -33.46 1.14
N GLN A 17 -20.97 -32.73 0.15
CA GLN A 17 -19.63 -32.19 0.21
C GLN A 17 -19.61 -30.74 -0.29
N TYR A 18 -19.07 -29.87 0.58
CA TYR A 18 -18.74 -28.46 0.37
C TYR A 18 -19.91 -27.47 0.49
N ILE A 19 -20.23 -27.10 1.73
CA ILE A 19 -20.49 -25.68 1.99
C ILE A 19 -19.11 -25.02 1.92
N GLU A 20 -18.76 -24.42 0.77
CA GLU A 20 -17.66 -23.45 0.72
C GLU A 20 -18.08 -22.25 1.58
N MET A 21 -17.68 -22.27 2.84
CA MET A 21 -17.89 -21.18 3.78
C MET A 21 -16.82 -20.11 3.58
N GLU A 22 -16.85 -19.41 2.45
CA GLU A 22 -16.14 -18.13 2.33
C GLU A 22 -16.87 -17.09 3.19
N GLY A 23 -16.30 -16.79 4.36
CA GLY A 23 -16.79 -15.70 5.22
C GLY A 23 -16.75 -15.95 6.73
N ILE A 24 -16.33 -17.12 7.22
CA ILE A 24 -16.03 -17.26 8.66
C ILE A 24 -14.59 -16.81 8.90
N PRO A 25 -14.31 -15.89 9.85
CA PRO A 25 -12.93 -15.64 10.27
C PRO A 25 -12.32 -16.96 10.73
N SER A 26 -11.18 -17.36 10.16
CA SER A 26 -10.45 -18.55 10.61
C SER A 26 -10.25 -18.44 12.12
N LEU A 27 -10.82 -19.37 12.89
CA LEU A 27 -10.69 -19.42 14.36
C LEU A 27 -9.32 -19.97 14.77
N GLU A 28 -8.31 -19.62 13.99
CA GLU A 28 -6.93 -20.06 14.08
C GLU A 28 -6.04 -18.82 14.05
N CYS A 29 -4.91 -18.90 14.74
CA CYS A 29 -3.93 -17.83 14.71
C CYS A 29 -3.15 -17.83 13.38
N GLU A 30 -2.99 -16.67 12.76
CA GLU A 30 -2.24 -16.52 11.49
C GLU A 30 -0.74 -16.85 11.59
N ILE A 31 -0.17 -16.98 12.80
CA ILE A 31 1.24 -17.32 13.00
C ILE A 31 1.43 -18.82 13.21
N CYS A 32 0.72 -19.39 14.19
CA CYS A 32 0.91 -20.80 14.55
C CYS A 32 -0.10 -21.74 13.89
N HIS A 33 -1.10 -21.20 13.19
CA HIS A 33 -2.21 -21.93 12.56
C HIS A 33 -2.92 -22.89 13.53
N GLN A 34 -2.91 -22.55 14.82
CA GLN A 34 -3.59 -23.32 15.85
C GLN A 34 -4.89 -22.62 16.23
N ALA A 35 -5.89 -23.44 16.55
CA ALA A 35 -7.16 -22.96 17.07
C ALA A 35 -6.95 -22.03 18.27
N VAL A 36 -7.61 -20.88 18.23
CA VAL A 36 -7.65 -19.94 19.35
C VAL A 36 -8.62 -20.45 20.42
N ASP A 37 -8.36 -20.10 21.67
CA ASP A 37 -9.16 -20.52 22.82
C ASP A 37 -9.49 -19.34 23.75
N GLU A 38 -10.11 -19.59 24.89
CA GLU A 38 -10.39 -18.56 25.90
C GLU A 38 -9.27 -18.42 26.94
N GLY A 39 -8.18 -19.18 26.80
CA GLY A 39 -7.09 -19.29 27.76
C GLY A 39 -5.74 -18.88 27.16
N ALA A 40 -4.79 -19.82 27.10
CA ALA A 40 -3.41 -19.55 26.71
C ALA A 40 -3.24 -19.11 25.24
N ARG A 41 -4.25 -19.33 24.39
CA ARG A 41 -4.30 -18.86 22.99
C ARG A 41 -5.47 -17.92 22.75
N CYS A 42 -5.81 -17.11 23.76
CA CYS A 42 -6.80 -16.05 23.64
C CYS A 42 -6.45 -15.09 22.49
N PRO A 43 -7.36 -14.82 21.53
CA PRO A 43 -7.09 -13.93 20.42
C PRO A 43 -7.06 -12.48 20.93
N ARG A 44 -5.99 -11.73 20.62
CA ARG A 44 -5.86 -10.30 20.93
C ARG A 44 -5.61 -9.48 19.68
N VAL A 45 -6.11 -8.26 19.70
CA VAL A 45 -6.07 -7.33 18.56
C VAL A 45 -4.88 -6.40 18.70
N LEU A 46 -4.04 -6.32 17.67
CA LEU A 46 -2.97 -5.33 17.56
C LEU A 46 -3.52 -3.97 17.15
N GLY A 47 -2.76 -2.89 17.36
CA GLY A 47 -3.18 -1.53 16.95
C GLY A 47 -3.35 -1.32 15.43
N CYS A 48 -3.07 -2.33 14.59
CA CYS A 48 -3.40 -2.35 13.16
C CYS A 48 -4.69 -3.11 12.83
N GLY A 49 -5.35 -3.76 13.80
CA GLY A 49 -6.56 -4.55 13.58
C GLY A 49 -6.34 -6.07 13.39
N HIS A 50 -5.13 -6.51 13.04
CA HIS A 50 -4.81 -7.95 12.99
C HIS A 50 -4.92 -8.62 14.36
N SER A 51 -5.45 -9.85 14.39
CA SER A 51 -5.64 -10.63 15.61
C SER A 51 -4.69 -11.81 15.68
N LEU A 52 -4.01 -11.98 16.81
CA LEU A 52 -3.06 -13.08 17.05
C LEU A 52 -3.32 -13.71 18.42
N CYS A 53 -2.94 -14.96 18.63
CA CYS A 53 -3.10 -15.59 19.93
C CYS A 53 -2.10 -15.03 20.95
N THR A 54 -2.48 -15.00 22.23
CA THR A 54 -1.65 -14.55 23.35
C THR A 54 -0.27 -15.18 23.37
N ALA A 55 -0.17 -16.50 23.11
CA ALA A 55 1.10 -17.21 23.09
C ALA A 55 2.05 -16.68 22.00
N CYS A 56 1.54 -16.42 20.79
CA CYS A 56 2.35 -15.87 19.71
C CYS A 56 2.73 -14.41 19.95
N ILE A 57 1.82 -13.61 20.52
CA ILE A 57 2.12 -12.22 20.88
C ILE A 57 3.21 -12.18 21.95
N ALA A 58 3.14 -13.02 22.99
CA ALA A 58 4.16 -13.12 24.03
C ALA A 58 5.55 -13.40 23.43
N ALA A 59 5.62 -14.27 22.42
CA ALA A 59 6.87 -14.60 21.72
C ALA A 59 7.37 -13.48 20.80
N LEU A 60 6.48 -12.59 20.34
CA LEU A 60 6.80 -11.48 19.43
C LEU A 60 7.19 -10.18 20.15
N ILE A 61 6.85 -10.02 21.44
CA ILE A 61 7.24 -8.84 22.22
C ILE A 61 8.76 -8.87 22.43
N GLN A 62 9.45 -7.89 21.88
CA GLN A 62 10.87 -7.65 22.07
C GLN A 62 11.05 -6.44 23.00
N ILE A 63 11.43 -6.69 24.25
CA ILE A 63 11.72 -5.72 25.32
C ILE A 63 10.52 -4.79 25.62
N THR A 64 10.16 -3.87 24.70
CA THR A 64 8.98 -2.99 24.79
C THR A 64 8.30 -2.75 23.45
N SER A 65 8.62 -3.53 22.42
CA SER A 65 8.08 -3.33 21.07
C SER A 65 7.58 -4.63 20.45
N LEU A 66 6.55 -4.51 19.63
CA LEU A 66 6.00 -5.61 18.86
C LEU A 66 5.80 -5.15 17.41
N THR A 67 6.26 -5.95 16.46
CA THR A 67 6.02 -5.75 15.03
C THR A 67 4.96 -6.73 14.55
N CYS A 68 3.89 -6.22 13.94
CA CYS A 68 2.86 -7.09 13.37
C CYS A 68 3.45 -7.91 12.20
N PRO A 69 3.33 -9.24 12.19
CA PRO A 69 3.83 -10.07 11.10
C PRO A 69 3.01 -9.91 9.81
N CYS A 70 1.75 -9.50 9.92
CA CYS A 70 0.82 -9.41 8.79
C CYS A 70 1.05 -8.11 7.99
N CYS A 71 1.23 -6.96 8.67
CA CYS A 71 1.37 -5.65 8.02
C CYS A 71 2.64 -4.87 8.37
N ARG A 72 3.55 -5.45 9.17
CA ARG A 72 4.84 -4.87 9.57
C ARG A 72 4.77 -3.57 10.38
N LYS A 73 3.58 -3.18 10.86
CA LYS A 73 3.41 -2.01 11.73
C LYS A 73 4.00 -2.30 13.12
N VAL A 74 4.73 -1.34 13.67
CA VAL A 74 5.41 -1.44 14.98
C VAL A 74 4.56 -0.77 16.05
N PHE A 75 4.45 -1.41 17.21
CA PHE A 75 3.71 -0.93 18.37
C PHE A 75 4.62 -0.96 19.61
N GLN A 76 4.48 0.04 20.49
CA GLN A 76 5.11 0.05 21.79
C GLN A 76 4.20 -0.69 22.77
N VAL A 77 4.56 -1.93 23.08
CA VAL A 77 3.80 -2.84 23.93
C VAL A 77 4.80 -3.56 24.82
N ALA A 78 4.68 -3.37 26.13
CA ALA A 78 5.57 -3.99 27.12
C ALA A 78 5.07 -5.36 27.57
N SER A 79 3.76 -5.60 27.48
CA SER A 79 3.16 -6.87 27.90
C SER A 79 1.90 -7.21 27.10
N VAL A 80 1.56 -8.50 27.03
CA VAL A 80 0.43 -9.00 26.24
C VAL A 80 -0.92 -8.49 26.77
N GLU A 81 -0.99 -8.22 28.07
CA GLU A 81 -2.19 -7.75 28.77
C GLU A 81 -2.63 -6.36 28.32
N GLN A 82 -1.70 -5.55 27.78
CA GLN A 82 -1.98 -4.22 27.24
C GLN A 82 -2.77 -4.27 25.93
N LEU A 83 -2.80 -5.42 25.25
CA LEU A 83 -3.52 -5.58 23.99
C LEU A 83 -4.95 -6.06 24.24
N PRO A 84 -5.98 -5.43 23.65
CA PRO A 84 -7.36 -5.82 23.87
C PRO A 84 -7.65 -7.24 23.35
N VAL A 85 -8.48 -7.97 24.08
CA VAL A 85 -9.00 -9.28 23.65
C VAL A 85 -9.99 -9.10 22.50
N ASN A 86 -9.92 -9.96 21.50
CA ASN A 86 -10.92 -10.02 20.43
C ASN A 86 -12.17 -10.75 20.95
N PHE A 87 -13.04 -10.01 21.65
CA PHE A 87 -14.26 -10.57 22.22
C PHE A 87 -15.24 -11.12 21.17
N GLY A 88 -15.18 -10.63 19.93
CA GLY A 88 -15.97 -11.17 18.81
C GLY A 88 -15.60 -12.63 18.54
N MET A 89 -14.30 -12.92 18.39
CA MET A 89 -13.81 -14.29 18.21
C MET A 89 -14.11 -15.17 19.42
N THR A 90 -13.96 -14.68 20.65
CA THR A 90 -14.28 -15.48 21.85
C THR A 90 -15.76 -15.82 21.96
N LYS A 91 -16.66 -14.91 21.54
CA LYS A 91 -18.11 -15.18 21.49
C LYS A 91 -18.45 -16.28 20.49
N ILE A 92 -17.83 -16.24 19.31
CA ILE A 92 -18.00 -17.29 18.29
C ILE A 92 -17.48 -18.64 18.82
N LEU A 93 -16.31 -18.66 19.47
CA LEU A 93 -15.76 -19.87 20.08
C LEU A 93 -16.71 -20.49 21.11
N ARG A 94 -17.36 -19.67 21.94
CA ARG A 94 -18.33 -20.13 22.93
C ARG A 94 -19.60 -20.68 22.28
N ALA A 95 -20.18 -19.96 21.32
CA ALA A 95 -21.36 -20.41 20.59
C ALA A 95 -21.12 -21.75 19.87
N LEU A 96 -19.92 -21.97 19.32
CA LEU A 96 -19.55 -23.24 18.69
C LEU A 96 -19.37 -24.38 19.70
N LYS A 97 -18.86 -24.10 20.92
CA LYS A 97 -18.80 -25.10 22.00
C LYS A 97 -20.20 -25.47 22.47
N ASP A 98 -21.07 -24.49 22.67
CA ASP A 98 -22.44 -24.72 23.14
C ASP A 98 -23.29 -25.52 22.13
N CYS A 99 -23.11 -25.27 20.82
CA CYS A 99 -23.71 -26.10 19.77
C CYS A 99 -23.16 -27.53 19.71
N ARG A 100 -21.89 -27.74 20.08
CA ARG A 100 -21.25 -29.06 20.08
C ARG A 100 -21.66 -29.88 21.30
N ASP A 101 -21.77 -29.25 22.47
CA ASP A 101 -22.09 -29.92 23.72
C ASP A 101 -23.60 -30.23 23.83
N GLY A 102 -24.45 -29.49 23.12
CA GLY A 102 -25.89 -29.81 22.96
C GLY A 102 -26.21 -31.08 22.17
N ILE A 103 -25.27 -31.63 21.40
CA ILE A 103 -25.48 -32.86 20.60
C ILE A 103 -25.21 -34.14 21.42
N LEU A 104 -24.42 -34.07 22.50
CA LEU A 104 -23.95 -35.25 23.24
C LEU A 104 -24.78 -35.58 24.49
N THR A 105 -25.78 -34.78 24.87
CA THR A 105 -26.48 -34.97 26.16
C THR A 105 -28.00 -35.05 26.11
N ASN A 106 -28.68 -35.29 24.97
CA ASN A 106 -30.14 -35.43 25.05
C ASN A 106 -30.86 -36.29 23.99
N ASN A 107 -30.82 -37.62 24.17
CA ASN A 107 -31.91 -38.49 23.71
C ASN A 107 -33.04 -38.49 24.75
N ASN A 108 -33.81 -37.39 24.81
CA ASN A 108 -35.17 -37.22 25.35
C ASN A 108 -35.38 -35.82 25.91
N ALA A 109 -35.48 -34.83 25.02
CA ALA A 109 -36.37 -33.70 25.21
C ALA A 109 -36.78 -33.16 23.84
N ILE A 110 -37.71 -33.87 23.20
CA ILE A 110 -38.64 -33.24 22.27
C ILE A 110 -39.46 -32.27 23.14
N GLY A 111 -39.06 -31.01 23.09
CA GLY A 111 -39.63 -29.93 23.90
C GLY A 111 -39.33 -28.59 23.25
N SER A 112 -39.97 -28.34 22.11
CA SER A 112 -40.27 -27.01 21.57
C SER A 112 -39.13 -25.98 21.61
N VAL A 113 -38.15 -26.11 20.71
CA VAL A 113 -37.50 -24.91 20.17
C VAL A 113 -38.51 -24.29 19.21
N GLY A 114 -39.45 -23.53 19.78
CA GLY A 114 -40.21 -22.58 19.01
C GLY A 114 -39.23 -21.64 18.33
N SER A 115 -39.48 -21.37 17.07
CA SER A 115 -38.92 -20.27 16.29
C SER A 115 -39.23 -18.96 17.01
N SER A 116 -38.53 -18.67 18.11
CA SER A 116 -38.50 -17.34 18.69
C SER A 116 -37.37 -16.63 17.97
N GLU A 117 -37.78 -15.79 17.02
CA GLU A 117 -37.05 -14.66 16.49
C GLU A 117 -35.93 -14.27 17.45
N VAL A 118 -34.68 -14.41 17.00
CA VAL A 118 -33.52 -13.84 17.70
C VAL A 118 -33.71 -12.33 17.62
N SER A 119 -34.44 -11.79 18.61
CA SER A 119 -34.77 -10.39 18.71
C SER A 119 -33.45 -9.63 18.69
N ALA A 120 -33.36 -8.61 17.84
CA ALA A 120 -32.19 -7.76 17.60
C ALA A 120 -31.66 -7.00 18.84
N LYS A 121 -32.06 -7.40 20.06
CA LYS A 121 -31.76 -6.78 21.35
C LYS A 121 -30.47 -7.28 22.02
N GLN A 122 -29.69 -8.18 21.40
CA GLN A 122 -28.48 -8.75 22.01
C GLN A 122 -27.17 -8.12 21.52
N LEU A 123 -27.10 -6.79 21.53
CA LEU A 123 -25.87 -6.02 21.33
C LEU A 123 -25.52 -5.23 22.60
N TYR A 124 -25.34 -5.90 23.75
CA TYR A 124 -24.86 -5.23 24.97
C TYR A 124 -23.33 -5.29 25.08
N ASN A 125 -22.74 -4.15 25.45
CA ASN A 125 -21.30 -3.86 25.56
C ASN A 125 -20.60 -4.55 26.74
N GLY A 126 -21.03 -5.76 27.11
CA GLY A 126 -20.58 -6.46 28.31
C GLY A 126 -21.32 -6.02 29.57
N ASN A 127 -20.85 -6.55 30.71
CA ASN A 127 -21.43 -6.27 32.02
C ASN A 127 -20.60 -5.18 32.71
N CYS A 128 -21.26 -4.34 33.51
CA CYS A 128 -20.61 -3.33 34.33
C CYS A 128 -19.71 -3.98 35.37
N ASP A 129 -18.46 -3.54 35.48
CA ASP A 129 -17.48 -4.14 36.40
C ASP A 129 -17.88 -4.04 37.88
N LEU A 130 -18.66 -3.03 38.26
CA LEU A 130 -19.06 -2.78 39.65
C LEU A 130 -20.29 -3.57 40.08
N HIS A 131 -21.25 -3.75 39.17
CA HIS A 131 -22.56 -4.30 39.48
C HIS A 131 -22.84 -5.63 38.77
N ASN A 132 -21.97 -6.02 37.85
CA ASN A 132 -22.13 -7.16 36.96
C ASN A 132 -23.47 -7.16 36.18
N SER A 133 -24.07 -5.97 36.01
CA SER A 133 -25.33 -5.72 35.29
C SER A 133 -25.04 -5.28 33.85
N PRO A 134 -25.87 -5.62 32.84
CA PRO A 134 -25.62 -5.24 31.45
C PRO A 134 -25.45 -3.74 31.26
N ILE A 135 -24.50 -3.35 30.41
CA ILE A 135 -24.30 -1.96 30.01
C ILE A 135 -25.33 -1.60 28.93
N GLU A 136 -26.34 -0.85 29.34
CA GLU A 136 -27.48 -0.46 28.50
C GLU A 136 -27.54 1.05 28.23
N PHE A 137 -26.67 1.84 28.87
CA PHE A 137 -26.72 3.30 28.79
C PHE A 137 -25.34 3.93 28.57
N ARG A 138 -25.35 5.15 28.06
CA ARG A 138 -24.17 5.98 27.85
C ARG A 138 -24.47 7.41 28.26
N CYS A 139 -23.68 7.97 29.18
CA CYS A 139 -23.76 9.39 29.54
C CYS A 139 -22.87 10.23 28.61
N LEU A 140 -23.46 11.03 27.73
CA LEU A 140 -22.71 11.88 26.79
C LEU A 140 -21.91 12.97 27.48
N THR A 141 -22.41 13.51 28.59
CA THR A 141 -21.71 14.56 29.35
C THR A 141 -20.44 14.04 30.04
N CYS A 142 -20.48 12.83 30.60
CA CYS A 142 -19.37 12.26 31.37
C CYS A 142 -18.48 11.32 30.55
N GLU A 143 -18.85 11.05 29.31
CA GLU A 143 -18.18 10.07 28.46
C GLU A 143 -18.07 8.63 29.04
N LEU A 144 -19.01 8.21 29.91
CA LEU A 144 -19.04 6.87 30.49
C LEU A 144 -20.16 5.96 29.96
N TRP A 145 -19.86 4.65 29.88
CA TRP A 145 -20.81 3.55 29.64
C TRP A 145 -21.31 2.98 30.97
N MET A 146 -22.62 2.71 31.08
CA MET A 146 -23.28 2.48 32.37
C MET A 146 -24.36 1.40 32.31
N CYS A 147 -24.54 0.66 33.41
CA CYS A 147 -25.72 -0.16 33.64
C CYS A 147 -26.84 0.65 34.32
N ASP A 148 -28.04 0.08 34.39
CA ASP A 148 -29.20 0.60 35.12
C ASP A 148 -28.86 1.12 36.53
N ILE A 149 -28.16 0.33 37.33
CA ILE A 149 -27.80 0.68 38.71
C ILE A 149 -26.85 1.89 38.76
N CYS A 150 -25.99 2.07 37.75
CA CYS A 150 -25.11 3.23 37.66
C CYS A 150 -25.87 4.50 37.26
N VAL A 151 -26.92 4.37 36.43
CA VAL A 151 -27.82 5.49 36.11
C VAL A 151 -28.50 5.95 37.40
N ASP A 152 -29.09 5.03 38.14
CA ASP A 152 -29.84 5.36 39.34
C ASP A 152 -28.93 5.86 40.48
N LYS A 153 -27.76 5.27 40.72
CA LYS A 153 -26.95 5.68 41.88
C LYS A 153 -26.07 6.92 41.66
N VAL A 154 -25.67 7.19 40.43
CA VAL A 154 -24.69 8.24 40.11
C VAL A 154 -25.35 9.40 39.34
N HIS A 155 -26.39 9.11 38.56
CA HIS A 155 -27.03 10.09 37.68
C HIS A 155 -28.49 10.44 38.07
N GLU A 156 -28.99 9.98 39.22
CA GLU A 156 -30.33 10.33 39.75
C GLU A 156 -30.38 11.76 40.36
N ASN A 157 -29.23 12.41 40.58
CA ASN A 157 -29.14 13.73 41.24
C ASN A 157 -28.21 14.76 40.56
N GLY A 158 -27.79 14.54 39.31
CA GLY A 158 -26.93 15.48 38.56
C GLY A 158 -27.71 16.22 37.47
N PRO A 159 -28.02 17.52 37.61
CA PRO A 159 -28.97 18.21 36.71
C PRO A 159 -28.54 18.40 35.24
N ASP A 160 -27.31 18.05 34.85
CA ASP A 160 -26.77 18.34 33.51
C ASP A 160 -26.23 17.10 32.74
N CYS A 161 -26.52 15.89 33.19
CA CYS A 161 -26.04 14.66 32.53
C CYS A 161 -27.03 14.16 31.47
N GLN A 162 -26.61 14.17 30.19
CA GLN A 162 -27.41 13.59 29.10
C GLN A 162 -27.11 12.10 28.95
N VAL A 163 -28.01 11.25 29.47
CA VAL A 163 -27.93 9.79 29.35
C VAL A 163 -28.80 9.33 28.19
N ILE A 164 -28.23 8.50 27.30
CA ILE A 164 -28.94 7.87 26.18
C ILE A 164 -28.76 6.35 26.24
N GLU A 165 -29.64 5.62 25.54
CA GLU A 165 -29.52 4.17 25.41
C GLU A 165 -28.25 3.79 24.62
N SER A 166 -27.68 2.63 24.95
CA SER A 166 -26.46 2.12 24.34
C SER A 166 -26.59 1.95 22.82
N VAL A 167 -27.76 1.54 22.34
CA VAL A 167 -28.04 1.38 20.90
C VAL A 167 -27.95 2.71 20.17
N GLU A 168 -28.53 3.76 20.76
CA GLU A 168 -28.48 5.12 20.20
C GLU A 168 -27.06 5.67 20.24
N ALA A 169 -26.35 5.48 21.36
CA ALA A 169 -24.96 5.92 21.50
C ALA A 169 -24.04 5.28 20.46
N LEU A 170 -24.14 3.96 20.27
CA LEU A 170 -23.38 3.24 19.26
C LEU A 170 -23.71 3.72 17.85
N SER A 171 -24.98 4.01 17.57
CA SER A 171 -25.40 4.54 16.26
C SER A 171 -24.77 5.91 15.98
N ARG A 172 -24.82 6.83 16.96
CA ARG A 172 -24.18 8.16 16.84
C ARG A 172 -22.67 8.06 16.65
N MET A 173 -21.98 7.28 17.49
CA MET A 173 -20.53 7.07 17.37
C MET A 173 -20.15 6.46 16.02
N LYS A 174 -20.95 5.50 15.53
CA LYS A 174 -20.74 4.90 14.20
C LYS A 174 -20.89 5.95 13.10
N GLU A 175 -21.94 6.75 13.14
CA GLU A 175 -22.19 7.80 12.14
C GLU A 175 -21.06 8.84 12.13
N GLU A 176 -20.61 9.29 13.31
CA GLU A 176 -19.48 10.22 13.46
C GLU A 176 -18.19 9.65 12.86
N HIS A 177 -17.80 8.43 13.23
CA HIS A 177 -16.61 7.78 12.69
C HIS A 177 -16.72 7.50 11.18
N VAL A 178 -17.91 7.17 10.68
CA VAL A 178 -18.16 7.00 9.25
C VAL A 178 -17.95 8.33 8.53
N GLU A 179 -18.43 9.44 9.08
CA GLU A 179 -18.28 10.75 8.46
C GLU A 179 -16.84 11.25 8.51
N GLU A 180 -16.15 11.07 9.64
CA GLU A 180 -14.71 11.33 9.77
C GLU A 180 -13.90 10.52 8.74
N SER A 181 -14.20 9.23 8.61
CA SER A 181 -13.53 8.33 7.66
C SER A 181 -13.79 8.73 6.21
N LYS A 182 -15.02 9.13 5.87
CA LYS A 182 -15.34 9.66 4.53
C LYS A 182 -14.57 10.96 4.25
N GLY A 183 -14.46 11.85 5.23
CA GLY A 183 -13.67 13.07 5.10
C GLY A 183 -12.21 12.77 4.79
N LEU A 184 -11.62 11.81 5.50
CA LEU A 184 -10.25 11.36 5.23
C LEU A 184 -10.11 10.73 3.85
N LEU A 185 -11.06 9.87 3.44
CA LEU A 185 -11.07 9.26 2.11
C LEU A 185 -11.11 10.33 1.00
N ALA A 186 -12.01 11.31 1.10
CA ALA A 186 -12.11 12.40 0.13
C ALA A 186 -10.80 13.21 0.03
N ALA A 187 -10.15 13.48 1.17
CA ALA A 187 -8.84 14.14 1.18
C ALA A 187 -7.77 13.29 0.47
N THR A 188 -7.72 11.98 0.75
CA THR A 188 -6.78 11.07 0.08
C THR A 188 -7.01 10.94 -1.42
N GLU A 189 -8.27 10.97 -1.87
CA GLU A 189 -8.63 10.98 -3.30
C GLU A 189 -8.16 12.27 -3.99
N ALA A 190 -8.33 13.42 -3.34
CA ALA A 190 -7.84 14.69 -3.84
C ALA A 190 -6.29 14.71 -3.95
N ASP A 191 -5.60 14.12 -2.97
CA ASP A 191 -4.14 13.97 -2.97
C ASP A 191 -3.67 13.06 -4.11
N LEU A 192 -4.35 11.93 -4.32
CA LEU A 192 -4.08 11.03 -5.45
C LEU A 192 -4.25 11.76 -6.79
N GLY A 193 -5.27 12.61 -6.92
CA GLY A 193 -5.47 13.47 -8.09
C GLY A 193 -4.28 14.42 -8.34
N ARG A 194 -3.74 15.04 -7.27
CA ARG A 194 -2.54 15.90 -7.40
C ARG A 194 -1.31 15.10 -7.82
N VAL A 195 -1.11 13.91 -7.27
CA VAL A 195 0.00 13.01 -7.67
C VAL A 195 -0.14 12.61 -9.14
N ALA A 196 -1.33 12.27 -9.61
CA ALA A 196 -1.57 11.93 -11.02
C ALA A 196 -1.20 13.09 -11.96
N ALA A 197 -1.54 14.33 -11.60
CA ALA A 197 -1.15 15.52 -12.37
C ALA A 197 0.36 15.74 -12.39
N ILE A 198 1.05 15.51 -11.27
CA ILE A 198 2.52 15.56 -11.20
C ILE A 198 3.14 14.48 -12.10
N CYS A 199 2.65 13.25 -12.04
CA CYS A 199 3.11 12.15 -12.89
C CYS A 199 2.97 12.51 -14.37
N ALA A 200 1.82 13.05 -14.79
CA ALA A 200 1.62 13.48 -16.19
C ALA A 200 2.64 14.55 -16.62
N ARG A 201 2.96 15.52 -15.76
CA ARG A 201 4.01 16.51 -16.02
C ARG A 201 5.39 15.87 -16.14
N VAL A 202 5.74 14.96 -15.24
CA VAL A 202 7.02 14.24 -15.27
C VAL A 202 7.16 13.44 -16.58
N THR A 203 6.13 12.71 -16.99
CA THR A 203 6.13 11.96 -18.26
C THR A 203 6.33 12.90 -19.47
N SER A 204 5.69 14.08 -19.46
CA SER A 204 5.88 15.07 -20.54
C SER A 204 7.31 15.60 -20.59
N LEU A 205 7.93 15.83 -19.43
CA LEU A 205 9.33 16.29 -19.32
C LEU A 205 10.31 15.20 -19.73
N GLN A 206 10.05 13.93 -19.38
CA GLN A 206 10.83 12.78 -19.85
C GLN A 206 10.83 12.71 -21.38
N ALA A 207 9.66 12.87 -22.03
CA ALA A 207 9.57 12.88 -23.49
C ALA A 207 10.29 14.08 -24.15
N VAL A 208 10.40 15.21 -23.45
CA VAL A 208 11.24 16.35 -23.90
C VAL A 208 12.72 15.99 -23.77
N LEU A 209 13.13 15.44 -22.63
CA LEU A 209 14.52 15.06 -22.37
C LEU A 209 15.03 14.02 -23.38
N GLU A 210 14.25 12.97 -23.66
CA GLU A 210 14.58 11.95 -24.65
C GLU A 210 14.77 12.54 -26.06
N ARG A 211 13.92 13.52 -26.43
CA ARG A 211 14.07 14.23 -27.70
C ARG A 211 15.36 15.04 -27.75
N GLN A 212 15.76 15.68 -26.65
CA GLN A 212 17.02 16.40 -26.59
C GLN A 212 18.22 15.47 -26.61
N GLN A 213 18.16 14.33 -25.92
CA GLN A 213 19.21 13.30 -25.96
C GLN A 213 19.43 12.77 -27.37
N LYS A 214 18.35 12.44 -28.11
CA LYS A 214 18.44 12.01 -29.52
C LYS A 214 19.06 13.08 -30.42
N LYS A 215 18.70 14.36 -30.22
CA LYS A 215 19.31 15.47 -30.98
C LYS A 215 20.80 15.59 -30.69
N LEU A 216 21.19 15.53 -29.42
CA LEU A 216 22.59 15.61 -29.01
C LEU A 216 23.39 14.43 -29.56
N GLN A 217 22.86 13.21 -29.49
CA GLN A 217 23.50 12.02 -30.03
C GLN A 217 23.74 12.15 -31.55
N SER A 218 22.73 12.57 -32.31
CA SER A 218 22.87 12.81 -33.75
C SER A 218 23.97 13.82 -34.08
N VAL A 219 24.08 14.86 -33.26
CA VAL A 219 25.10 15.91 -33.41
C VAL A 219 26.50 15.40 -33.08
N LEU A 220 26.64 14.56 -32.04
CA LEU A 220 27.90 13.89 -31.68
C LEU A 220 28.35 12.89 -32.76
N GLU A 221 27.42 12.12 -33.34
CA GLU A 221 27.69 11.21 -34.45
C GLU A 221 28.13 11.96 -35.72
N GLU A 222 27.51 13.10 -36.03
CA GLU A 222 27.95 13.98 -37.12
C GLU A 222 29.36 14.53 -36.86
N GLY A 223 29.65 15.00 -35.63
CA GLY A 223 30.97 15.48 -35.25
C GLY A 223 32.05 14.39 -35.28
N GLY A 224 31.71 13.17 -34.85
CA GLY A 224 32.60 12.01 -34.94
C GLY A 224 32.99 11.69 -36.38
N ARG A 225 32.03 11.68 -37.31
CA ARG A 225 32.31 11.48 -38.74
C ARG A 225 33.25 12.54 -39.31
N VAL A 226 33.05 13.82 -38.94
CA VAL A 226 33.93 14.92 -39.37
C VAL A 226 35.34 14.73 -38.81
N ARG A 227 35.47 14.42 -37.51
CA ARG A 227 36.77 14.14 -36.88
C ARG A 227 37.50 12.97 -37.55
N ASP A 228 36.80 11.87 -37.81
CA ASP A 228 37.41 10.67 -38.40
C ASP A 228 37.86 10.94 -39.85
N ALA A 229 37.12 11.75 -40.60
CA ALA A 229 37.52 12.20 -41.95
C ALA A 229 38.79 13.06 -41.92
N VAL A 230 38.88 14.00 -40.97
CA VAL A 230 40.08 14.82 -40.76
C VAL A 230 41.30 13.95 -40.38
N PHE A 231 41.12 13.00 -39.45
CA PHE A 231 42.19 12.10 -39.04
C PHE A 231 42.68 11.21 -40.20
N SER A 232 41.75 10.72 -41.03
CA SER A 232 42.08 9.96 -42.24
C SER A 232 42.92 10.79 -43.23
N ALA A 233 42.48 12.02 -43.53
CA ALA A 233 43.21 12.93 -44.41
C ALA A 233 44.62 13.27 -43.88
N HIS A 234 44.74 13.50 -42.56
CA HIS A 234 46.03 13.73 -41.91
C HIS A 234 46.97 12.51 -41.99
N THR A 235 46.42 11.31 -41.79
CA THR A 235 47.19 10.04 -41.88
C THR A 235 47.74 9.83 -43.29
N VAL A 236 46.93 10.11 -44.33
CA VAL A 236 47.37 10.03 -45.73
C VAL A 236 48.47 11.04 -46.02
N LEU A 237 48.36 12.30 -45.54
CA LEU A 237 49.43 13.28 -45.70
C LEU A 237 50.76 12.85 -45.03
N TYR A 238 50.69 12.15 -43.90
CA TYR A 238 51.86 11.73 -43.15
C TYR A 238 52.55 10.47 -43.73
N LEU A 239 51.81 9.59 -44.38
CA LEU A 239 52.31 8.28 -44.86
C LEU A 239 52.56 8.20 -46.37
N THR A 240 52.10 9.16 -47.16
CA THR A 240 52.22 9.13 -48.62
C THR A 240 53.61 9.58 -49.08
N THR A 241 54.11 8.94 -50.13
CA THR A 241 55.43 9.23 -50.72
C THR A 241 55.33 9.67 -52.18
N THR A 242 54.13 9.69 -52.76
CA THR A 242 53.91 10.06 -54.16
C THR A 242 53.18 11.41 -54.31
N PRO A 243 53.53 12.25 -55.30
CA PRO A 243 52.91 13.56 -55.49
C PRO A 243 51.40 13.52 -55.77
N GLN A 244 50.89 12.44 -56.36
CA GLN A 244 49.47 12.29 -56.68
C GLN A 244 48.64 12.01 -55.43
N GLU A 245 49.14 11.17 -54.53
CA GLU A 245 48.49 10.90 -53.23
C GLU A 245 48.48 12.16 -52.34
N VAL A 246 49.55 12.98 -52.37
CA VAL A 246 49.59 14.27 -51.67
C VAL A 246 48.54 15.25 -52.22
N HIS A 247 48.35 15.31 -53.55
CA HIS A 247 47.33 16.15 -54.17
C HIS A 247 45.91 15.73 -53.77
N GLU A 248 45.63 14.42 -53.78
CA GLU A 248 44.35 13.86 -53.33
C GLU A 248 44.10 14.13 -51.84
N ALA A 249 45.15 14.06 -51.01
CA ALA A 249 45.06 14.35 -49.59
C ALA A 249 44.80 15.84 -49.28
N ILE A 250 45.39 16.78 -50.05
CA ILE A 250 45.10 18.22 -49.94
C ILE A 250 43.64 18.51 -50.33
N GLN A 251 43.13 17.91 -51.40
CA GLN A 251 41.72 18.07 -51.78
C GLN A 251 40.78 17.50 -50.70
N ALA A 252 41.14 16.36 -50.09
CA ALA A 252 40.40 15.78 -48.98
C ALA A 252 40.42 16.69 -47.74
N ALA A 253 41.55 17.32 -47.43
CA ALA A 253 41.68 18.27 -46.31
C ALA A 253 40.82 19.53 -46.53
N MET A 254 40.83 20.12 -47.72
CA MET A 254 39.97 21.27 -48.07
C MET A 254 38.48 20.91 -48.01
N ALA A 255 38.10 19.70 -48.43
CA ALA A 255 36.73 19.20 -48.29
C ALA A 255 36.32 19.00 -46.82
N CYS A 256 37.26 18.58 -45.96
CA CYS A 256 37.04 18.45 -44.51
C CYS A 256 36.85 19.81 -43.83
N GLU A 257 37.58 20.86 -44.23
CA GLU A 257 37.40 22.22 -43.72
C GLU A 257 35.98 22.75 -44.01
N GLY A 258 35.50 22.57 -45.24
CA GLY A 258 34.12 22.90 -45.61
C GLY A 258 33.08 22.11 -44.80
N ALA A 259 33.32 20.82 -44.57
CA ALA A 259 32.44 19.99 -43.74
C ALA A 259 32.42 20.42 -42.26
N MET A 260 33.58 20.82 -41.70
CA MET A 260 33.68 21.36 -40.34
C MET A 260 32.91 22.68 -40.18
N GLN A 261 33.02 23.61 -41.14
CA GLN A 261 32.29 24.88 -41.10
C GLN A 261 30.77 24.68 -41.20
N ILE A 262 30.32 23.76 -42.05
CA ILE A 262 28.89 23.40 -42.18
C ILE A 262 28.37 22.77 -40.89
N TRP A 263 29.13 21.83 -40.30
CA TRP A 263 28.78 21.19 -39.03
C TRP A 263 28.71 22.21 -37.89
N ALA A 264 29.71 23.10 -37.77
CA ALA A 264 29.75 24.18 -36.80
C ALA A 264 28.52 25.11 -36.89
N SER A 265 28.14 25.50 -38.11
CA SER A 265 26.96 26.35 -38.34
C SER A 265 25.65 25.63 -37.97
N ARG A 266 25.54 24.33 -38.24
CA ARG A 266 24.38 23.51 -37.84
C ARG A 266 24.32 23.29 -36.33
N MET A 267 25.46 23.06 -35.68
CA MET A 267 25.63 22.99 -34.23
C MET A 267 25.11 24.26 -33.55
N HIS A 268 25.59 25.42 -34.00
CA HIS A 268 25.19 26.72 -33.46
C HIS A 268 23.68 26.99 -33.63
N LYS A 269 23.07 26.57 -34.74
CA LYS A 269 21.60 26.65 -34.93
C LYS A 269 20.80 25.71 -34.02
N LYS A 270 21.35 24.54 -33.67
CA LYS A 270 20.65 23.54 -32.83
C LYS A 270 20.85 23.78 -31.33
N ILE A 271 21.98 24.37 -30.94
CA ILE A 271 22.37 24.65 -29.55
C ILE A 271 23.02 26.04 -29.51
N PRO A 272 22.23 27.13 -29.43
CA PRO A 272 22.75 28.49 -29.53
C PRO A 272 23.60 28.92 -28.32
N ASP A 273 23.46 28.25 -27.17
CA ASP A 273 24.08 28.61 -25.89
C ASP A 273 25.46 27.99 -25.64
N LEU A 274 25.95 27.12 -26.53
CA LEU A 274 27.30 26.58 -26.38
C LEU A 274 28.28 27.59 -26.96
N THR A 275 29.25 28.03 -26.16
CA THR A 275 30.47 28.77 -26.53
C THR A 275 31.32 27.98 -27.55
N THR A 276 30.75 27.77 -28.73
CA THR A 276 31.25 26.91 -29.82
C THR A 276 32.41 27.58 -30.54
N LEU A 277 32.48 28.92 -30.50
CA LEU A 277 33.60 29.70 -31.03
C LEU A 277 34.92 29.40 -30.32
N THR A 278 34.91 29.16 -29.01
CA THR A 278 36.14 28.82 -28.25
C THR A 278 36.65 27.41 -28.55
N ILE A 279 35.78 26.42 -28.74
CA ILE A 279 36.20 25.05 -29.07
C ILE A 279 36.70 24.97 -30.53
N LEU A 280 36.03 25.64 -31.46
CA LEU A 280 36.53 25.77 -32.84
C LEU A 280 37.86 26.51 -32.92
N ALA A 281 38.05 27.58 -32.13
CA ALA A 281 39.34 28.25 -32.03
C ALA A 281 40.44 27.30 -31.52
N THR A 282 40.17 26.50 -30.47
CA THR A 282 41.16 25.53 -29.98
C THR A 282 41.45 24.40 -30.98
N VAL A 283 40.46 23.94 -31.75
CA VAL A 283 40.68 22.89 -32.76
C VAL A 283 41.45 23.46 -33.96
N VAL A 284 41.16 24.69 -34.39
CA VAL A 284 41.90 25.38 -35.45
C VAL A 284 43.35 25.70 -35.00
N GLU A 285 43.57 26.10 -33.75
CA GLU A 285 44.90 26.34 -33.19
C GLU A 285 45.74 25.05 -33.09
N VAL A 286 45.13 23.91 -32.79
CA VAL A 286 45.82 22.60 -32.82
C VAL A 286 46.30 22.22 -34.22
N PHE A 287 45.65 22.72 -35.29
CA PHE A 287 46.10 22.55 -36.67
C PHE A 287 47.07 23.62 -37.17
N ALA A 288 47.18 24.77 -36.49
CA ALA A 288 48.13 25.83 -36.86
C ALA A 288 49.56 25.56 -36.33
N VAL A 289 49.74 24.57 -35.46
CA VAL A 289 51.02 24.22 -34.81
C VAL A 289 51.66 22.94 -35.41
N ALA A 290 51.05 22.34 -36.43
CA ALA A 290 51.60 21.20 -37.19
C ALA A 290 51.99 21.64 -38.61
#